data_AF-K1RIQ0-F1
#
_entry.id   AF-K1RIQ0-F1
#
_cell.length_a   1.000
_cell.length_b   1.000
_cell.length_c   1.000
_cell.angle_alpha   90.00
_cell.angle_beta   90.00
_cell.angle_gamma   90.00
#
_symmetry.space_group_name_H-M   'P 1'
#
loop_
_entity.id
_entity.type
_entity.pdbx_description
1 polymer ?
#
loop_
_entity_poly.entity_id
_entity_poly.type
_entity_poly.pdbx_seq_one_letter_code
_entity_poly.pdbx_strand_id
1 'polypeptide(L)' 'MQNPVQATVFEDSPVGIATARAAGFATVGIYDEPMAEFWPQITQTADFASRTWQDWLQNVQQTGPAPRK' A
#
# COMPACT_ATOMS: atom_id res chain seq x y z
N MET A 1 20.60 8.57 15.92
CA MET A 1 19.61 9.24 15.05
C MET A 1 18.37 8.37 15.03
N GLN A 2 17.22 8.85 15.49
CA GLN A 2 15.95 8.14 15.24
C GLN A 2 15.75 8.15 13.72
N ASN A 3 15.67 6.98 13.11
CA ASN A 3 15.22 6.86 11.73
C ASN A 3 13.83 7.53 11.69
N PRO A 4 13.58 8.54 10.83
CA PRO A 4 12.24 9.10 10.70
C PRO A 4 11.25 7.95 10.51
N VAL A 5 10.16 7.98 11.27
CA VAL A 5 9.13 6.93 11.20
C VAL A 5 8.72 6.78 9.74
N GLN A 6 9.06 5.64 9.14
CA GLN A 6 8.57 5.28 7.82
C GLN A 6 7.08 4.99 7.98
N ALA A 7 6.24 5.83 7.39
CA ALA A 7 4.80 5.61 7.35
C ALA A 7 4.42 4.78 6.12
N THR A 8 3.47 3.88 6.31
CA THR A 8 2.84 3.09 5.26
C THR A 8 1.41 3.58 5.09
N VAL A 9 1.03 3.96 3.87
CA VAL A 9 -0.30 4.48 3.54
C VAL A 9 -1.17 3.33 3.03
N PHE A 10 -2.33 3.14 3.64
CA PHE A 10 -3.37 2.20 3.21
C PHE A 10 -4.44 2.99 2.49
N GLU A 11 -4.70 2.68 1.23
CA GLU A 11 -5.54 3.53 0.38
C GLU A 11 -6.22 2.69 -0.71
N ASP A 12 -7.47 3.03 -1.01
CA ASP A 12 -8.35 2.36 -1.98
C ASP A 12 -8.61 3.23 -3.23
N SER A 13 -8.14 4.47 -3.25
CA SER A 13 -8.23 5.34 -4.42
C SER A 13 -6.95 5.34 -5.27
N PRO A 14 -7.05 5.27 -6.62
CA PRO A 14 -5.87 5.38 -7.49
C PRO A 14 -5.11 6.69 -7.31
N VAL A 15 -5.83 7.80 -7.12
CA VAL A 15 -5.24 9.13 -6.91
C VAL A 15 -4.50 9.19 -5.57
N GLY A 16 -5.07 8.63 -4.51
CA GLY A 16 -4.44 8.57 -3.20
C GLY A 16 -3.16 7.74 -3.23
N ILE A 17 -3.18 6.56 -3.85
CA ILE A 17 -2.00 5.69 -4.02
C ILE A 17 -0.90 6.42 -4.79
N ALA A 18 -1.22 7.05 -5.93
CA ALA A 18 -0.25 7.80 -6.72
C ALA A 18 0.36 8.97 -5.93
N THR A 19 -0.47 9.68 -5.15
CA THR A 19 -0.05 10.81 -4.33
C THR A 19 0.88 10.37 -3.20
N ALA A 20 0.52 9.31 -2.47
CA ALA A 20 1.33 8.76 -1.39
C ALA A 20 2.70 8.26 -1.90
N ARG A 21 2.70 7.59 -3.06
CA ARG A 21 3.93 7.13 -3.72
C ARG A 21 4.82 8.30 -4.12
N ALA A 22 4.25 9.35 -4.71
CA ALA A 22 4.99 10.55 -5.10
C ALA A 22 5.59 11.30 -3.89
N ALA A 23 4.92 11.24 -2.73
CA ALA A 23 5.42 11.78 -1.47
C ALA A 23 6.48 10.88 -0.77
N GLY A 24 6.79 9.71 -1.35
CA GLY A 24 7.83 8.81 -0.86
C GLY A 24 7.39 7.81 0.20
N PHE A 25 6.08 7.69 0.47
CA PHE A 25 5.54 6.67 1.37
C PHE A 25 5.55 5.29 0.72
N ALA A 26 5.63 4.25 1.55
CA ALA A 26 5.23 2.90 1.15
C ALA A 26 3.70 2.85 1.04
N THR A 27 3.17 2.14 0.05
CA THR A 27 1.74 2.11 -0.24
C THR A 27 1.18 0.69 -0.19
N VAL A 28 0.02 0.53 0.43
CA VAL A 28 -0.78 -0.70 0.43
C VAL A 28 -2.13 -0.37 -0.23
N GLY A 29 -2.34 -0.89 -1.42
CA GLY A 29 -3.62 -0.85 -2.09
C GLY A 29 -4.63 -1.72 -1.36
N ILE A 30 -5.73 -1.12 -0.90
CA ILE A 30 -6.81 -1.83 -0.21
C ILE A 30 -7.94 -2.10 -1.18
N TYR A 31 -8.37 -3.37 -1.23
CA TYR A 31 -9.59 -3.69 -1.95
C TYR A 31 -10.79 -3.19 -1.14
N ASP A 32 -11.56 -2.30 -1.75
CA ASP A 32 -12.90 -1.93 -1.31
C ASP A 32 -13.89 -2.15 -2.47
N GLU A 33 -15.11 -2.60 -2.15
CA GLU A 33 -16.11 -2.96 -3.16
C GLU A 33 -16.53 -1.77 -4.06
N PRO A 34 -16.74 -0.55 -3.54
CA PRO A 34 -16.98 0.64 -4.37
C PRO A 34 -15.83 0.97 -5.32
N MET A 35 -14.61 0.50 -5.04
CA MET A 35 -13.41 0.74 -5.85
C MET A 35 -13.03 -0.47 -6.71
N ALA A 36 -13.88 -1.50 -6.80
CA ALA A 36 -13.54 -2.77 -7.45
C ALA A 36 -13.14 -2.60 -8.93
N GLU A 37 -13.74 -1.66 -9.66
CA GLU A 37 -13.37 -1.37 -11.06
C GLU A 37 -11.93 -0.86 -11.20
N PHE A 38 -11.41 -0.19 -10.17
CA PHE A 38 -10.06 0.36 -10.13
C PHE A 38 -9.03 -0.62 -9.55
N TRP A 39 -9.44 -1.78 -9.05
CA TRP A 39 -8.55 -2.75 -8.42
C TRP A 39 -7.33 -3.15 -9.29
N PRO A 40 -7.46 -3.37 -10.61
CA PRO A 40 -6.30 -3.62 -11.46
C PRO A 40 -5.28 -2.45 -11.45
N GLN A 41 -5.76 -1.20 -11.46
CA GLN A 41 -4.88 -0.03 -11.41
C GLN A 41 -4.23 0.13 -10.02
N ILE A 42 -4.99 -0.10 -8.95
CA ILE A 42 -4.52 -0.03 -7.57
C ILE A 42 -3.38 -1.04 -7.36
N THR A 43 -3.58 -2.30 -7.75
CA THR A 43 -2.58 -3.37 -7.61
C THR A 43 -1.35 -3.16 -8.49
N GLN A 44 -1.49 -2.51 -9.65
CA GLN A 44 -0.36 -2.15 -10.50
C GLN A 44 0.49 -1.01 -9.93
N THR A 45 -0.12 -0.09 -9.17
CA THR A 45 0.54 1.16 -8.73
C THR A 45 1.09 1.07 -7.31
N ALA A 46 0.38 0.39 -6.41
CA ALA A 46 0.77 0.25 -5.02
C ALA A 46 1.99 -0.67 -4.85
N ASP A 47 2.75 -0.48 -3.77
CA ASP A 47 3.88 -1.37 -3.46
C ASP A 47 3.41 -2.75 -2.98
N PHE A 48 2.28 -2.78 -2.26
CA PHE A 48 1.61 -3.99 -1.81
C PHE A 48 0.12 -3.89 -2.10
N ALA A 49 -0.55 -5.04 -2.13
CA ALA A 49 -2.01 -5.12 -2.26
C ALA A 49 -2.57 -6.04 -1.17
N SER A 50 -3.71 -5.67 -0.59
CA SER A 50 -4.36 -6.47 0.45
C SER A 50 -5.88 -6.36 0.35
N ARG A 51 -6.56 -7.50 0.46
CA ARG A 51 -8.02 -7.57 0.57
C ARG A 51 -8.48 -7.65 2.01
N THR A 52 -7.61 -8.14 2.89
CA THR A 52 -7.87 -8.27 4.31
C THR A 52 -6.68 -7.79 5.14
N TRP A 53 -6.92 -7.54 6.42
CA TRP A 53 -5.84 -7.27 7.37
C TRP A 53 -4.87 -8.46 7.49
N GLN A 54 -5.37 -9.69 7.35
CA GLN A 54 -4.56 -10.90 7.39
C GLN A 54 -3.59 -10.98 6.20
N ASP A 55 -4.01 -10.60 5.00
CA ASP A 55 -3.13 -10.52 3.83
C ASP A 55 -1.95 -9.58 4.11
N TRP A 56 -2.24 -8.43 4.71
CA TRP A 56 -1.20 -7.46 5.08
C TRP A 56 -0.24 -8.01 6.13
N LEU A 57 -0.74 -8.62 7.20
CA LEU A 57 0.11 -9.20 8.25
C LEU A 57 1.05 -10.28 7.68
N GLN A 58 0.57 -11.09 6.73
CA GLN A 58 1.41 -12.08 6.03
C GLN A 58 2.50 -11.40 5.19
N ASN A 59 2.16 -10.34 4.45
CA ASN A 59 3.14 -9.55 3.68
C ASN A 59 4.23 -8.98 4.60
N VAL A 60 3.86 -8.31 5.70
CA VAL A 60 4.84 -7.70 6.63
C VAL A 60 5.78 -8.74 7.22
N GLN A 61 5.27 -9.92 7.58
CA GLN A 61 6.10 -11.01 8.10
C GLN A 61 7.14 -11.49 7.07
N GLN A 62 6.82 -11.45 5.78
CA GLN A 62 7.69 -11.92 4.70
C GLN A 62 8.67 -10.85 4.20
N THR A 63 8.21 -9.60 4.07
CA THR A 63 8.95 -8.54 3.37
C THR A 63 9.38 -7.38 4.26
N GLY A 64 8.79 -7.24 5.44
CA GLY A 64 8.83 -6.02 6.24
C GLY A 64 7.78 -4.99 5.78
N PRO A 65 7.61 -3.88 6.53
CA PRO A 65 6.51 -2.93 6.34
C PRO A 65 6.71 -1.94 5.17
N ALA A 66 7.87 -1.95 4.54
CA ALA A 66 8.21 -1.09 3.41
C ALA A 66 9.09 -1.85 2.40
N PRO A 67 8.99 -1.57 1.09
CA PRO A 67 9.86 -2.17 0.10
C PRO A 67 11.32 -1.79 0.34
N ARG A 68 12.24 -2.73 0.12
CA ARG A 68 13.67 -2.42 0.04
C ARG A 68 13.93 -1.83 -1.35
N LYS A 69 14.06 -0.51 -1.43
CA LYS A 69 14.49 0.19 -2.66
C LYS A 69 15.96 -0.04 -2.93
#